data_AF-A0A9W9Z566-F1
#
_entry.id   AF-A0A9W9Z566-F1
#
_cell.length_a   1.000
_cell.length_b   1.000
_cell.length_c   1.000
_cell.angle_alpha   90.00
_cell.angle_beta   90.00
_cell.angle_gamma   90.00
#
_symmetry.space_group_name_H-M   'P 1'
#
loop_
_entity.id
_entity.type
_entity.pdbx_description
1 polymer ?
#
loop_
_entity_poly.entity_id
_entity_poly.type
_entity_poly.pdbx_seq_one_letter_code
_entity_poly.pdbx_strand_id
1 'polypeptide(L)'
;DGDQALVLLSGALDALQLQTCDPSDVVARLQESLPLEQASLEQPNQETKRRIRCLCMKAKSSNRLDVVEKLREIAPAGTTGPLLSEALDVRNIPFRQRRDLTIDLCGGDEWKPFAERLGLTPAEIRYLDKRVLNPCDAALAHSRNQGYISSVGDLYDTLVDCELPLIADLL
;
A
#
# COMPACT_ATOMS: atom_id res chain seq x y z
N ASP A 1 -12.32 -16.09 -5.10
CA ASP A 1 -12.84 -14.94 -4.34
C ASP A 1 -12.51 -13.55 -4.87
N GLY A 2 -11.60 -13.37 -5.83
CA GLY A 2 -11.39 -12.05 -6.48
C GLY A 2 -12.51 -11.61 -7.44
N ASP A 3 -13.31 -12.55 -7.94
CA ASP A 3 -14.28 -12.30 -9.01
C ASP A 3 -15.59 -11.66 -8.52
N GLN A 4 -16.03 -11.97 -7.29
CA GLN A 4 -17.25 -11.37 -6.71
C GLN A 4 -17.04 -9.89 -6.29
N ALA A 5 -15.82 -9.50 -5.90
CA ALA A 5 -15.49 -8.11 -5.59
C ALA A 5 -15.54 -7.21 -6.84
N LEU A 6 -15.22 -7.75 -8.02
CA LEU A 6 -15.24 -7.02 -9.29
C LEU A 6 -16.67 -6.75 -9.80
N VAL A 7 -17.61 -7.67 -9.57
CA VAL A 7 -19.00 -7.53 -10.01
C VAL A 7 -19.67 -6.31 -9.36
N LEU A 8 -19.38 -6.04 -8.09
CA LEU A 8 -19.95 -4.91 -7.35
C LEU A 8 -19.29 -3.57 -7.69
N LEU A 9 -18.07 -3.57 -8.22
CA LEU A 9 -17.36 -2.36 -8.64
C LEU A 9 -17.64 -1.96 -10.10
N SER A 10 -18.49 -2.70 -10.81
CA SER A 10 -18.75 -2.52 -12.25
C SER A 10 -19.02 -1.07 -12.64
N GLY A 11 -19.93 -0.37 -11.95
CA GLY A 11 -20.24 1.04 -12.25
C GLY A 11 -19.06 2.01 -12.09
N ALA A 12 -18.21 1.80 -11.09
CA ALA A 12 -17.01 2.62 -10.86
C ALA A 12 -15.88 2.26 -11.84
N LEU A 13 -15.74 0.98 -12.19
CA LEU A 13 -14.77 0.51 -13.20
C LEU A 13 -15.14 1.01 -14.60
N ASP A 14 -16.43 1.03 -14.96
CA ASP A 14 -16.91 1.57 -16.22
C ASP A 14 -16.63 3.08 -16.30
N ALA A 15 -16.85 3.83 -15.21
CA ALA A 15 -16.52 5.25 -15.14
C ALA A 15 -15.02 5.53 -15.23
N LEU A 16 -14.17 4.64 -14.70
CA LEU A 16 -12.72 4.74 -14.88
C LEU A 16 -12.29 4.56 -16.34
N GLN A 17 -12.95 3.65 -17.08
CA GLN A 17 -12.65 3.39 -18.49
C GLN A 17 -13.12 4.54 -19.40
N LEU A 18 -14.22 5.20 -19.03
CA LEU A 18 -14.66 6.44 -19.64
C LEU A 18 -13.75 7.58 -19.16
N GLN A 19 -12.61 7.78 -19.84
CA GLN A 19 -11.59 8.80 -19.52
C GLN A 19 -12.12 10.25 -19.36
N THR A 20 -13.39 10.49 -19.69
CA THR A 20 -14.09 11.77 -19.58
C THR A 20 -14.82 11.99 -18.24
N CYS A 21 -14.96 10.97 -17.38
CA CYS A 21 -15.67 11.09 -16.11
C CYS A 21 -14.83 11.83 -15.06
N ASP A 22 -15.46 12.70 -14.27
CA ASP A 22 -14.81 13.42 -13.17
C ASP A 22 -14.37 12.44 -12.07
N PRO A 23 -13.24 12.67 -11.38
CA PRO A 23 -12.83 11.83 -10.25
C PRO A 23 -13.91 11.67 -9.17
N SER A 24 -14.69 12.73 -8.93
CA SER A 24 -15.78 12.74 -7.97
C SER A 24 -16.92 11.82 -8.41
N ASP A 25 -17.18 11.72 -9.72
CA ASP A 25 -18.19 10.79 -10.25
C ASP A 25 -17.78 9.33 -10.03
N VAL A 26 -16.49 9.02 -10.21
CA VAL A 26 -15.96 7.68 -9.95
C VAL A 26 -16.08 7.32 -8.47
N VAL A 27 -15.75 8.25 -7.58
CA VAL A 27 -15.88 8.08 -6.12
C VAL A 27 -17.35 7.94 -5.72
N ALA A 28 -18.25 8.76 -6.27
CA ALA A 28 -19.69 8.67 -5.99
C ALA A 28 -20.25 7.29 -6.38
N ARG A 29 -19.87 6.76 -7.54
CA ARG A 29 -20.26 5.41 -7.98
C ARG A 29 -19.67 4.30 -7.11
N LEU A 30 -18.46 4.48 -6.59
CA LEU A 30 -17.91 3.58 -5.56
C LEU A 30 -18.80 3.61 -4.32
N GLN A 31 -19.18 4.78 -3.82
CA GLN A 31 -20.02 4.94 -2.64
C GLN A 31 -21.43 4.35 -2.85
N GLU A 32 -22.03 4.54 -4.02
CA GLU A 32 -23.33 3.94 -4.39
C GLU A 32 -23.29 2.41 -4.40
N SER A 33 -22.13 1.81 -4.69
CA SER A 33 -21.93 0.37 -4.65
C SER A 33 -21.75 -0.21 -3.23
N LEU A 34 -21.56 0.66 -2.23
CA LEU A 34 -21.35 0.27 -0.84
C LEU A 34 -22.67 0.31 -0.06
N PRO A 35 -22.84 -0.55 0.97
CA PRO A 35 -23.93 -0.40 1.93
C PRO A 35 -23.91 1.01 2.56
N LEU A 36 -25.08 1.57 2.87
CA LEU A 36 -25.23 2.93 3.42
C LEU A 36 -24.33 3.22 4.63
N GLU A 37 -24.11 2.21 5.48
CA GLU A 37 -23.24 2.28 6.67
C GLU A 37 -21.74 2.41 6.33
N GLN A 38 -21.34 2.10 5.09
CA GLN A 38 -19.96 2.07 4.58
C GLN A 38 -19.71 3.14 3.51
N ALA A 39 -20.70 4.00 3.21
CA ALA A 39 -20.57 5.06 2.23
C ALA A 39 -19.54 6.14 2.64
N SER A 40 -19.28 6.27 3.95
CA SER A 40 -18.16 7.09 4.44
C SER A 40 -16.85 6.32 4.25
N LEU A 41 -16.02 6.79 3.32
CA LEU A 41 -14.71 6.22 3.04
C LEU A 41 -13.67 6.58 4.12
N GLU A 42 -14.02 7.42 5.09
CA GLU A 42 -13.15 7.86 6.19
C GLU A 42 -12.90 6.74 7.22
N GLN A 43 -13.85 5.81 7.38
CA GLN A 43 -13.73 4.66 8.30
C GLN A 43 -14.13 3.35 7.60
N PRO A 44 -13.36 2.93 6.58
CA PRO A 44 -13.70 1.76 5.79
C PRO A 44 -13.42 0.48 6.59
N ASN A 45 -14.35 -0.47 6.53
CA ASN A 45 -14.10 -1.83 7.00
C ASN A 45 -13.12 -2.56 6.06
N GLN A 46 -12.72 -3.78 6.43
CA GLN A 46 -11.73 -4.55 5.65
C GLN A 46 -12.16 -4.80 4.19
N GLU A 47 -13.44 -5.06 3.94
CA GLU A 47 -13.95 -5.25 2.59
C GLU A 47 -13.90 -3.96 1.76
N THR A 48 -14.29 -2.84 2.37
CA THR A 48 -14.23 -1.51 1.72
C THR A 48 -12.78 -1.11 1.43
N LYS A 49 -11.84 -1.40 2.34
CA LYS A 49 -10.40 -1.17 2.11
C LYS A 49 -9.90 -1.95 0.89
N ARG A 50 -10.26 -3.23 0.77
CA ARG A 50 -9.91 -4.06 -0.39
C ARG A 50 -10.47 -3.49 -1.69
N ARG A 51 -11.72 -3.00 -1.66
CA ARG A 51 -12.35 -2.37 -2.83
C ARG A 51 -11.67 -1.06 -3.23
N ILE A 52 -11.37 -0.18 -2.27
CA ILE A 52 -10.64 1.07 -2.53
C ILE A 52 -9.27 0.75 -3.14
N ARG A 53 -8.50 -0.16 -2.55
CA ARG A 53 -7.19 -0.57 -3.08
C ARG A 53 -7.29 -1.17 -4.48
N CYS A 54 -8.28 -2.03 -4.73
CA CYS A 54 -8.54 -2.58 -6.06
C CYS A 54 -8.84 -1.49 -7.09
N LEU A 55 -9.70 -0.53 -6.73
CA LEU A 55 -10.04 0.60 -7.59
C LEU A 55 -8.81 1.46 -7.88
N CYS A 56 -7.97 1.75 -6.88
CA CYS A 56 -6.70 2.47 -7.05
C CYS A 56 -5.73 1.74 -7.98
N MET A 57 -5.59 0.42 -7.84
CA MET A 57 -4.77 -0.39 -8.76
C MET A 57 -5.27 -0.27 -10.21
N LYS A 58 -6.58 -0.35 -10.42
CA LYS A 58 -7.20 -0.22 -11.75
C LYS A 58 -7.05 1.20 -12.30
N ALA A 59 -7.25 2.23 -11.47
CA ALA A 59 -7.06 3.62 -11.85
C ALA A 59 -5.61 3.89 -12.30
N LYS A 60 -4.60 3.39 -11.58
CA LYS A 60 -3.19 3.46 -11.99
C LYS A 60 -2.94 2.79 -13.34
N SER A 61 -3.53 1.60 -13.54
CA SER A 61 -3.42 0.85 -14.80
C SER A 61 -4.07 1.58 -15.98
N SER A 62 -5.11 2.38 -15.72
CA SER A 62 -5.79 3.23 -16.69
C SER A 62 -5.21 4.65 -16.79
N ASN A 63 -4.09 4.94 -16.12
CA ASN A 63 -3.45 6.26 -16.05
C ASN A 63 -4.37 7.38 -15.49
N ARG A 64 -5.29 7.02 -14.59
CA ARG A 64 -6.22 7.92 -13.87
C ARG A 64 -5.72 8.19 -12.46
N LEU A 65 -4.57 8.86 -12.35
CA LEU A 65 -3.96 9.18 -11.05
C LEU A 65 -4.78 10.21 -10.25
N ASP A 66 -5.54 11.05 -10.94
CA ASP A 66 -6.53 11.98 -10.39
C ASP A 66 -7.54 11.28 -9.45
N VAL A 67 -8.01 10.08 -9.82
CA VAL A 67 -8.91 9.28 -8.97
C VAL A 67 -8.18 8.74 -7.74
N VAL A 68 -6.92 8.34 -7.89
CA VAL A 68 -6.09 7.84 -6.78
C VAL A 68 -5.84 8.96 -5.78
N GLU A 69 -5.47 10.15 -6.25
CA GLU A 69 -5.32 11.35 -5.43
C GLU A 69 -6.61 11.66 -4.67
N LYS A 70 -7.75 11.64 -5.37
CA LYS A 70 -9.04 11.91 -4.73
C LYS A 70 -9.39 10.89 -3.65
N LEU A 71 -9.12 9.60 -3.90
CA LEU A 71 -9.33 8.54 -2.91
C LEU A 71 -8.39 8.69 -1.71
N ARG A 72 -7.16 9.17 -1.91
CA ARG A 72 -6.21 9.44 -0.81
C ARG A 72 -6.62 10.63 0.06
N GLU A 73 -7.35 11.60 -0.49
CA GLU A 73 -7.88 12.72 0.30
C GLU A 73 -8.97 12.30 1.29
N ILE A 74 -9.77 11.29 0.92
CA ILE A 74 -10.98 10.91 1.65
C ILE A 74 -10.85 9.59 2.43
N ALA A 75 -10.02 8.66 1.96
CA ALA A 75 -9.77 7.41 2.64
C ALA A 75 -8.62 7.57 3.65
N PRO A 76 -8.66 6.86 4.79
CA PRO A 76 -7.56 6.89 5.73
C PRO A 76 -6.30 6.28 5.10
N ALA A 77 -5.14 6.73 5.58
CA ALA A 77 -3.85 6.20 5.15
C ALA A 77 -3.80 4.67 5.29
N GLY A 78 -3.02 4.02 4.43
CA GLY A 78 -2.89 2.57 4.41
C GLY A 78 -4.05 1.88 3.67
N THR A 79 -4.94 2.63 3.01
CA THR A 79 -6.09 2.06 2.30
C THR A 79 -5.91 2.01 0.78
N THR A 80 -5.13 2.94 0.19
CA THR A 80 -5.10 3.13 -1.27
C THR A 80 -4.07 2.28 -2.01
N GLY A 81 -3.19 1.61 -1.26
CA GLY A 81 -2.08 0.86 -1.82
C GLY A 81 -0.88 1.74 -2.17
N PRO A 82 0.28 1.11 -2.42
CA PRO A 82 1.53 1.79 -2.73
C PRO A 82 1.43 2.54 -4.06
N LEU A 83 2.14 3.66 -4.22
CA LEU A 83 2.36 4.34 -5.51
C LEU A 83 3.00 3.41 -6.55
N LEU A 84 3.94 2.56 -6.12
CA LEU A 84 4.56 1.54 -6.96
C LEU A 84 3.58 0.39 -7.27
N SER A 85 3.91 -0.39 -8.30
CA SER A 85 3.17 -1.61 -8.62
C SER A 85 3.29 -2.61 -7.47
N GLU A 86 2.17 -3.13 -6.98
CA GLU A 86 2.16 -4.11 -5.88
C GLU A 86 2.89 -5.40 -6.25
N ALA A 87 2.89 -5.78 -7.54
CA ALA A 87 3.60 -6.96 -8.02
C ALA A 87 5.11 -6.72 -8.24
N LEU A 88 5.61 -5.49 -8.04
CA LEU A 88 7.03 -5.18 -8.15
C LEU A 88 7.81 -5.96 -7.08
N ASP A 89 8.87 -6.65 -7.48
CA ASP A 89 9.76 -7.30 -6.51
C ASP A 89 10.43 -6.24 -5.62
N VAL A 90 10.51 -6.49 -4.31
CA VAL A 90 11.14 -5.58 -3.35
C VAL A 90 12.60 -5.24 -3.72
N ARG A 91 13.32 -6.15 -4.40
CA ARG A 91 14.68 -5.88 -4.90
C ARG A 91 14.72 -4.80 -5.98
N ASN A 92 13.62 -4.62 -6.70
CA ASN A 92 13.52 -3.74 -7.86
C ASN A 92 12.86 -2.38 -7.52
N ILE A 93 12.60 -2.10 -6.24
CA ILE A 93 12.16 -0.77 -5.80
C ILE A 93 13.19 0.26 -6.27
N PRO A 94 12.78 1.35 -6.96
CA PRO A 94 13.74 2.31 -7.45
C PRO A 94 14.48 3.01 -6.31
N PHE A 95 15.73 3.40 -6.58
CA PHE A 95 16.66 3.87 -5.56
C PHE A 95 16.11 5.01 -4.68
N ARG A 96 15.39 5.98 -5.26
CA ARG A 96 14.84 7.11 -4.50
C ARG A 96 13.80 6.65 -3.47
N GLN A 97 12.81 5.87 -3.91
CA GLN A 97 11.76 5.32 -3.06
C GLN A 97 12.34 4.43 -1.95
N ARG A 98 13.30 3.57 -2.31
CA ARG A 98 13.97 2.69 -1.33
C ARG A 98 14.74 3.49 -0.29
N ARG A 99 15.48 4.51 -0.73
CA ARG A 99 16.24 5.39 0.17
C ARG A 99 15.30 6.13 1.11
N ASP A 100 14.27 6.77 0.58
CA ASP A 100 13.35 7.62 1.36
C ASP A 100 12.59 6.75 2.38
N LEU A 101 12.11 5.56 1.98
CA LEU A 101 11.55 4.55 2.89
C LEU A 101 12.47 4.25 4.08
N THR A 102 13.76 3.96 3.80
CA THR A 102 14.70 3.58 4.86
C THR A 102 15.09 4.76 5.74
N ILE A 103 15.05 6.00 5.22
CA ILE A 103 15.25 7.22 6.01
C ILE A 103 14.10 7.38 7.00
N ASP A 104 12.85 7.24 6.55
CA ASP A 104 11.67 7.39 7.39
C ASP A 104 11.65 6.33 8.51
N LEU A 105 11.98 5.08 8.19
CA LEU A 105 11.99 3.97 9.17
C LEU A 105 13.17 4.00 10.15
N CYS A 106 14.33 4.48 9.71
CA CYS A 106 15.51 4.58 10.58
C CYS A 106 15.52 5.88 11.41
N GLY A 107 14.68 6.86 11.07
CA GLY A 107 14.62 8.16 11.74
C GLY A 107 14.11 8.10 13.19
N GLY A 108 13.19 7.19 13.52
CA GLY A 108 12.56 7.07 14.84
C GLY A 108 12.61 5.67 15.45
N ASP A 109 13.57 4.83 15.05
CA ASP A 109 13.73 3.42 15.48
C ASP A 109 12.60 2.46 15.04
N GLU A 110 11.67 2.90 14.17
CA GLU A 110 10.55 2.09 13.66
C GLU A 110 11.02 0.89 12.83
N TRP A 111 12.24 0.94 12.29
CA TRP A 111 12.80 -0.15 11.51
C TRP A 111 12.93 -1.47 12.30
N LYS A 112 13.07 -1.43 13.64
CA LYS A 112 13.25 -2.63 14.49
C LYS A 112 11.97 -3.46 14.59
N PRO A 113 10.83 -2.91 15.06
CA PRO A 113 9.57 -3.66 15.05
C PRO A 113 9.15 -4.05 13.64
N PHE A 114 9.41 -3.20 12.64
CA PHE A 114 9.19 -3.53 11.24
C PHE A 114 10.03 -4.74 10.78
N ALA A 115 11.32 -4.79 11.11
CA ALA A 115 12.18 -5.93 10.79
C ALA A 115 11.74 -7.22 11.50
N GLU A 116 11.27 -7.12 12.74
CA GLU A 116 10.72 -8.28 13.46
C GLU A 116 9.45 -8.79 12.77
N ARG A 117 8.57 -7.90 12.30
CA ARG A 117 7.38 -8.26 11.51
C ARG A 117 7.73 -8.89 10.17
N LEU A 118 8.84 -8.49 9.56
CA LEU A 118 9.41 -9.14 8.37
C LEU A 118 10.03 -10.52 8.64
N GLY A 119 10.04 -10.99 9.89
CA GLY A 119 10.54 -12.31 10.28
C GLY A 119 11.99 -12.35 10.77
N LEU A 120 12.65 -11.21 10.96
CA LEU A 120 13.98 -11.20 11.56
C LEU A 120 13.90 -11.50 13.06
N THR A 121 14.87 -12.28 13.53
CA THR A 121 15.05 -12.52 14.96
C THR A 121 15.65 -11.29 15.66
N PRO A 122 15.44 -11.15 16.98
CA PRO A 122 16.11 -10.10 17.76
C PRO A 122 17.65 -10.15 17.67
N ALA A 123 18.24 -11.31 17.41
CA ALA A 123 19.68 -11.44 17.23
C ALA A 123 20.15 -10.85 15.89
N GLU A 124 19.43 -11.12 14.80
CA GLU A 124 19.70 -10.54 13.48
C GLU A 124 19.51 -9.02 13.49
N ILE A 125 18.43 -8.53 14.11
CA ILE A 125 18.17 -7.09 14.27
C ILE A 125 19.34 -6.44 15.01
N ARG A 126 19.75 -6.97 16.18
CA ARG A 126 20.90 -6.44 16.93
C ARG A 126 22.22 -6.51 16.16
N TYR A 127 22.39 -7.53 15.31
CA TYR A 127 23.58 -7.64 14.47
C TYR A 127 23.61 -6.53 13.43
N LEU A 128 22.51 -6.31 12.70
CA LEU A 128 22.41 -5.27 11.68
C LEU A 128 22.56 -3.88 12.28
N ASP A 129 21.86 -3.59 13.37
CA ASP A 129 21.89 -2.31 14.11
C ASP A 129 23.33 -1.84 14.43
N LYS A 130 24.23 -2.78 14.70
CA LYS A 130 25.62 -2.49 15.10
C LYS A 130 26.63 -2.53 13.95
N ARG A 131 26.27 -3.11 12.80
CA ARG A 131 27.25 -3.52 11.78
C ARG A 131 27.04 -2.86 10.44
N VAL A 132 25.88 -2.27 10.18
CA VAL A 132 25.58 -1.62 8.91
C VAL A 132 25.10 -0.19 9.12
N LEU A 133 25.42 0.68 8.16
CA LEU A 133 25.02 2.09 8.20
C LEU A 133 23.50 2.26 8.04
N ASN A 134 22.89 1.42 7.21
CA ASN A 134 21.46 1.40 6.97
C ASN A 134 20.89 0.02 7.35
N PRO A 135 20.49 -0.18 8.62
CA PRO A 135 20.00 -1.47 9.07
C PRO A 135 18.65 -1.86 8.46
N CYS A 136 17.79 -0.89 8.14
CA CYS A 136 16.53 -1.15 7.46
C CYS A 136 16.74 -1.71 6.05
N ASP A 137 17.63 -1.09 5.27
CA ASP A 137 17.93 -1.56 3.90
C ASP A 137 18.50 -2.98 3.89
N ALA A 138 19.41 -3.26 4.84
CA ALA A 138 19.98 -4.58 5.02
C ALA A 138 18.93 -5.61 5.47
N ALA A 139 18.01 -5.23 6.37
CA ALA A 139 16.90 -6.08 6.79
C ALA A 139 15.99 -6.42 5.60
N LEU A 140 15.58 -5.43 4.78
CA LEU A 140 14.77 -5.66 3.58
C LEU A 140 15.46 -6.62 2.59
N ALA A 141 16.76 -6.44 2.35
CA ALA A 141 17.53 -7.34 1.50
C ALA A 141 17.59 -8.77 2.07
N HIS A 142 17.82 -8.91 3.38
CA HIS A 142 17.84 -10.19 4.07
C HIS A 142 16.49 -10.89 4.02
N SER A 143 15.40 -10.21 4.41
CA SER A 143 14.03 -10.75 4.37
C SER A 143 13.66 -11.25 2.98
N ARG A 144 13.99 -10.47 1.94
CA ARG A 144 13.74 -10.87 0.56
C ARG A 144 14.59 -12.06 0.12
N ASN A 145 15.83 -12.18 0.61
CA ASN A 145 16.72 -13.32 0.34
C ASN A 145 16.26 -14.61 1.04
N GLN A 146 15.71 -14.50 2.25
CA GLN A 146 15.10 -15.62 2.98
C GLN A 146 13.71 -15.98 2.46
N GLY A 147 13.11 -15.15 1.61
CA GLY A 147 11.77 -15.36 1.06
C GLY A 147 10.63 -14.97 2.01
N TYR A 148 10.91 -14.19 3.06
CA TYR A 148 9.89 -13.70 3.99
C TYR A 148 8.96 -12.65 3.36
N ILE A 149 9.50 -11.88 2.41
CA ILE A 149 8.75 -10.94 1.57
C ILE A 149 9.18 -11.12 0.13
N SER A 150 8.28 -10.86 -0.83
CA SER A 150 8.59 -10.95 -2.25
C SER A 150 8.25 -9.66 -3.00
N SER A 151 7.11 -9.05 -2.69
CA SER A 151 6.51 -7.97 -3.47
C SER A 151 6.36 -6.66 -2.69
N VAL A 152 6.21 -5.55 -3.41
CA VAL A 152 5.87 -4.25 -2.82
C VAL A 152 4.50 -4.31 -2.12
N GLY A 153 3.57 -5.14 -2.59
CA GLY A 153 2.31 -5.42 -1.90
C GLY A 153 2.52 -6.01 -0.50
N ASP A 154 3.39 -7.02 -0.37
CA ASP A 154 3.72 -7.65 0.92
C ASP A 154 4.38 -6.63 1.87
N LEU A 155 5.29 -5.81 1.31
CA LEU A 155 5.98 -4.75 2.04
C LEU A 155 4.99 -3.70 2.56
N TYR A 156 4.05 -3.27 1.71
CA TYR A 156 2.99 -2.33 2.07
C TYR A 156 2.13 -2.88 3.21
N ASP A 157 1.66 -4.14 3.09
CA ASP A 157 0.84 -4.78 4.12
C ASP A 157 1.58 -4.85 5.46
N THR A 158 2.88 -5.20 5.41
CA THR A 158 3.72 -5.24 6.61
C THR A 158 3.83 -3.86 7.27
N LEU A 159 3.99 -2.78 6.50
CA LEU A 159 4.03 -1.42 7.05
C LEU A 159 2.70 -1.01 7.68
N VAL A 160 1.58 -1.34 7.05
CA VAL A 160 0.24 -1.09 7.61
C VAL A 160 0.06 -1.86 8.93
N ASP A 161 0.48 -3.12 8.98
CA ASP A 161 0.45 -3.96 10.20
C ASP A 161 1.39 -3.45 11.31
N CYS A 162 2.41 -2.66 10.94
CA CYS A 162 3.29 -1.97 11.88
C CYS A 162 2.76 -0.62 12.34
N GLU A 163 1.51 -0.27 12.00
CA GLU A 163 0.92 1.05 12.28
C GLU A 163 1.68 2.21 11.59
N LEU A 164 2.28 1.93 10.42
CA LEU A 164 2.98 2.91 9.57
C LEU A 164 2.27 3.16 8.23
N PRO A 165 0.95 3.42 8.21
CA PRO A 165 0.18 3.52 6.98
C PRO A 165 0.59 4.71 6.09
N LEU A 166 1.09 5.79 6.69
CA LEU A 166 1.58 6.97 5.96
C LEU A 166 2.84 6.63 5.16
N ILE A 167 3.78 5.89 5.75
CA ILE A 167 4.98 5.42 5.06
C ILE A 167 4.59 4.42 3.97
N ALA A 168 3.62 3.54 4.24
CA ALA A 168 3.12 2.57 3.27
C ALA A 168 2.57 3.25 2.00
N ASP A 169 1.76 4.31 2.14
CA ASP A 169 1.18 5.02 0.98
C ASP A 169 2.23 5.77 0.12
N LEU A 170 3.44 6.01 0.64
CA LEU A 170 4.54 6.66 -0.10
C LEU A 170 5.35 5.68 -0.96
N LEU A 171 5.17 4.37 -0.76
CA LEU A 171 5.92 3.32 -1.48
C LEU A 171 5.72 3.37 -2.97
#